data_AF-A0A494WQX3-F1
#
_entry.id   AF-A0A494WQX3-F1
#
_cell.length_a   1.000
_cell.length_b   1.000
_cell.length_c   1.000
_cell.angle_alpha   90.00
_cell.angle_beta   90.00
_cell.angle_gamma   90.00
#
_symmetry.space_group_name_H-M   'P 1'
#
loop_
_entity.id
_entity.type
_entity.pdbx_description
1 polymer ?
#
loop_
_entity_poly.entity_id
_entity_poly.type
_entity_poly.pdbx_seq_one_letter_code
_entity_poly.pdbx_strand_id
1 'polypeptide(L)'
;MLECNQETLKYGLSLTEFCDSQFIQSGDYADTLTRLQEIFYLYKNESMDELTDRELLEIMKENFEQICYGDLEYLETTCLERFAAAVRAGYETEFQKKERDEYTLRKSGNEYEKFSEETRWEFELYRIKLEESE
;
A
#
# COMPACT_ATOMS: atom_id res chain seq x y z
N MET A 1 -13.95 -13.20 -16.63
CA MET A 1 -13.78 -13.91 -15.35
C MET A 1 -12.40 -14.54 -15.40
N LEU A 2 -11.36 -13.75 -15.13
CA LEU A 2 -9.99 -14.26 -15.13
C LEU A 2 -9.87 -15.23 -13.96
N GLU A 3 -9.55 -16.48 -14.28
CA GLU A 3 -9.30 -17.53 -13.31
C GLU A 3 -8.04 -17.13 -12.52
N CYS A 4 -8.26 -16.62 -11.31
CA CYS A 4 -7.20 -16.47 -10.32
C CYS A 4 -6.65 -17.89 -10.08
N ASN A 5 -5.46 -18.18 -10.63
CA ASN A 5 -4.86 -19.51 -10.63
C ASN A 5 -4.87 -20.10 -9.22
N GLN A 6 -5.46 -21.29 -9.09
CA GLN A 6 -5.59 -22.02 -7.82
C GLN A 6 -4.24 -22.44 -7.21
N GLU A 7 -3.13 -22.26 -7.92
CA GLU A 7 -1.78 -22.58 -7.45
C GLU A 7 -1.27 -21.58 -6.40
N THR A 8 -1.85 -20.37 -6.36
CA THR A 8 -1.56 -19.34 -5.35
C THR A 8 -2.12 -19.67 -3.96
N LEU A 9 -2.97 -20.69 -3.84
CA LEU A 9 -3.59 -21.12 -2.56
C LEU A 9 -2.62 -21.83 -1.61
N LYS A 10 -1.36 -22.07 -2.01
CA LYS A 10 -0.39 -22.79 -1.18
C LYS A 10 0.01 -22.06 0.11
N TYR A 11 -0.25 -20.75 0.21
CA TYR A 11 0.20 -19.91 1.33
C TYR A 11 -0.91 -19.14 2.07
N GLY A 12 -2.20 -19.41 1.79
CA GLY A 12 -3.33 -18.90 2.59
C GLY A 12 -3.60 -17.38 2.54
N LEU A 13 -2.77 -16.59 1.85
CA LEU A 13 -2.92 -15.15 1.72
C LEU A 13 -3.69 -14.81 0.43
N SER A 14 -4.94 -14.32 0.55
CA SER A 14 -5.77 -13.98 -0.60
C SER A 14 -5.46 -12.56 -1.08
N LEU A 15 -4.45 -12.40 -1.95
CA LEU A 15 -4.19 -11.14 -2.67
C LEU A 15 -5.29 -10.73 -3.66
N THR A 16 -6.48 -11.31 -3.56
CA THR A 16 -7.67 -10.92 -4.30
C THR A 16 -8.03 -9.45 -4.09
N GLU A 17 -7.55 -8.84 -3.01
CA GLU A 17 -7.73 -7.42 -2.75
C GLU A 17 -7.09 -6.53 -3.82
N PHE A 18 -6.05 -7.02 -4.52
CA PHE A 18 -5.41 -6.32 -5.63
C PHE A 18 -6.06 -6.60 -7.00
N CYS A 19 -7.00 -7.55 -7.09
CA CYS A 19 -7.71 -7.88 -8.34
C CYS A 19 -8.46 -6.69 -8.94
N ASP A 20 -8.93 -5.77 -8.09
CA ASP A 20 -9.71 -4.59 -8.51
C ASP A 20 -8.81 -3.38 -8.83
N SER A 21 -7.49 -3.53 -8.75
CA SER A 21 -6.57 -2.41 -8.98
C SER A 21 -6.53 -2.02 -10.46
N GLN A 22 -6.81 -0.75 -10.73
CA GLN A 22 -6.73 -0.16 -12.07
C GLN A 22 -5.31 -0.13 -12.67
N PHE A 23 -4.29 -0.38 -11.85
CA PHE A 23 -2.88 -0.30 -12.23
C PHE A 23 -2.29 -1.62 -12.71
N ILE A 24 -3.00 -2.74 -12.54
CA ILE A 24 -2.50 -4.05 -12.94
C ILE A 24 -3.13 -4.45 -14.28
N GLN A 25 -2.29 -4.60 -15.31
CA GLN A 25 -2.74 -5.08 -16.61
C GLN A 25 -2.93 -6.61 -16.60
N SER A 26 -3.94 -7.11 -17.31
CA SER A 26 -4.27 -8.54 -17.34
C SER A 26 -3.16 -9.44 -17.88
N GLY A 27 -2.25 -8.90 -18.70
CA GLY A 27 -1.09 -9.60 -19.25
C GLY A 27 0.02 -9.86 -18.23
N ASP A 28 0.24 -8.93 -17.30
CA ASP A 28 1.33 -8.95 -16.31
C ASP A 28 0.82 -9.21 -14.88
N TYR A 29 -0.43 -9.64 -14.77
CA TYR A 29 -1.14 -9.80 -13.51
C TYR A 29 -0.46 -10.83 -12.58
N ALA A 30 -0.02 -11.96 -13.14
CA ALA A 30 0.65 -13.02 -12.39
C ALA A 30 2.01 -12.59 -11.85
N ASP A 31 2.79 -11.88 -12.66
CA ASP A 31 4.12 -11.40 -12.29
C ASP A 31 4.03 -10.29 -11.25
N THR A 32 3.07 -9.37 -11.41
CA THR A 32 2.80 -8.29 -10.45
C THR A 32 2.36 -8.86 -9.10
N LEU A 33 1.48 -9.86 -9.09
CA LEU A 33 1.06 -10.52 -7.86
C LEU A 33 2.20 -11.26 -7.17
N THR A 34 3.05 -11.94 -7.96
CA THR A 34 4.23 -12.63 -7.43
C THR A 34 5.16 -11.63 -6.76
N ARG A 35 5.40 -10.48 -7.39
CA ARG A 35 6.22 -9.41 -6.80
C ARG A 35 5.60 -8.83 -5.54
N LEU A 36 4.29 -8.58 -5.52
CA LEU A 36 3.58 -8.14 -4.32
C LEU A 36 3.69 -9.16 -3.17
N GLN A 37 3.65 -10.46 -3.47
CA GLN A 37 3.90 -11.50 -2.46
C GLN A 37 5.32 -11.43 -1.89
N GLU A 38 6.32 -11.29 -2.74
CA GLU A 38 7.72 -11.15 -2.30
C GLU A 38 7.88 -9.95 -1.36
N ILE A 39 7.31 -8.80 -1.74
CA ILE A 39 7.33 -7.58 -0.93
C ILE A 39 6.60 -7.80 0.41
N PHE A 40 5.45 -8.46 0.41
CA PHE A 40 4.70 -8.77 1.62
C PHE A 40 5.54 -9.59 2.62
N TYR A 41 6.18 -10.66 2.15
CA TYR A 41 6.99 -11.50 3.03
C TYR A 41 8.27 -10.81 3.51
N LEU A 42 8.86 -9.95 2.69
CA LEU A 42 9.98 -9.11 3.11
C LEU A 42 9.56 -8.22 4.28
N TYR A 43 8.46 -7.48 4.11
CA TYR A 43 8.02 -6.51 5.10
C TYR A 43 7.35 -7.11 6.33
N LYS A 44 6.81 -8.32 6.24
CA LYS A 44 6.39 -9.08 7.42
C LYS A 44 7.56 -9.35 8.36
N ASN A 45 8.72 -9.73 7.81
CA ASN A 45 9.93 -9.95 8.62
C ASN A 45 10.50 -8.61 9.14
N GLU A 46 10.55 -7.57 8.29
CA GLU A 46 11.11 -6.25 8.67
C GLU A 46 10.28 -5.49 9.69
N SER A 47 8.98 -5.77 9.78
CA SER A 47 8.07 -5.20 10.79
C SER A 47 8.10 -5.95 12.12
N MET A 48 8.98 -6.94 12.30
CA MET A 48 9.16 -7.70 13.54
C MET A 48 7.87 -8.35 14.08
N ASP A 49 6.98 -8.81 13.19
CA ASP A 49 5.66 -9.39 13.55
C ASP A 49 4.72 -8.43 14.33
N GLU A 50 5.02 -7.13 14.38
CA GLU A 50 4.17 -6.12 15.03
C GLU A 50 2.88 -5.81 14.22
N LEU A 51 2.87 -6.18 12.93
CA LEU A 51 1.73 -6.02 12.03
C LEU A 51 1.08 -7.36 11.74
N THR A 52 -0.25 -7.41 11.78
CA THR A 52 -0.98 -8.58 11.29
C THR A 52 -0.99 -8.63 9.76
N ASP A 53 -1.12 -9.84 9.21
CA ASP A 53 -1.15 -10.07 7.76
C ASP A 53 -2.18 -9.19 7.05
N ARG A 54 -3.35 -8.99 7.66
CA ARG A 54 -4.42 -8.14 7.11
C ARG A 54 -4.05 -6.67 7.11
N GLU A 55 -3.48 -6.17 8.20
CA GLU A 55 -3.08 -4.76 8.29
C GLU A 55 -2.01 -4.43 7.25
N LEU A 56 -1.00 -5.28 7.13
CA LEU A 56 0.07 -5.09 6.14
C LEU A 56 -0.49 -5.10 4.72
N LEU A 57 -1.42 -6.01 4.39
CA LEU A 57 -2.07 -6.04 3.08
C LEU A 57 -2.86 -4.78 2.76
N GLU A 58 -3.64 -4.26 3.72
CA GLU A 58 -4.41 -3.03 3.53
C GLU A 58 -3.48 -1.83 3.32
N ILE A 59 -2.41 -1.72 4.11
CA ILE A 59 -1.41 -0.66 3.95
C ILE A 59 -0.71 -0.77 2.59
N MET A 60 -0.31 -1.97 2.17
CA MET A 60 0.30 -2.19 0.86
C MET A 60 -0.64 -1.78 -0.27
N LYS A 61 -1.92 -2.14 -0.18
CA LYS A 61 -2.93 -1.78 -1.19
C LYS A 61 -3.16 -0.28 -1.26
N GLU A 62 -3.38 0.37 -0.13
CA GLU A 62 -3.63 1.81 -0.08
C GLU A 62 -2.43 2.60 -0.61
N ASN A 63 -1.20 2.19 -0.25
CA ASN A 63 0.02 2.80 -0.77
C ASN A 63 0.20 2.55 -2.27
N PHE A 64 -0.03 1.32 -2.73
CA PHE A 64 0.09 0.98 -4.14
C PHE A 64 -0.87 1.80 -5.01
N GLU A 65 -2.12 1.93 -4.58
CA GLU A 65 -3.16 2.63 -5.35
C GLU A 65 -3.08 4.16 -5.24
N GLN A 66 -2.85 4.69 -4.03
CA GLN A 66 -2.98 6.12 -3.77
C GLN A 66 -1.65 6.86 -3.75
N ILE A 67 -0.53 6.20 -3.43
CA ILE A 67 0.78 6.85 -3.28
C ILE A 67 1.70 6.51 -4.46
N CYS A 68 1.85 5.22 -4.75
CA CYS A 68 2.78 4.70 -5.74
C CYS A 68 2.18 4.67 -7.15
N TYR A 69 0.85 4.79 -7.28
CA TYR A 69 0.12 4.75 -8.55
C TYR A 69 0.53 3.57 -9.46
N GLY A 70 0.74 2.39 -8.86
CA GLY A 70 1.15 1.19 -9.60
C GLY A 70 2.65 0.87 -9.59
N ASP A 71 3.51 1.74 -9.05
CA ASP A 71 4.95 1.50 -9.00
C ASP A 71 5.32 0.55 -7.84
N LEU A 72 5.72 -0.68 -8.19
CA LEU A 72 6.14 -1.71 -7.24
C LEU A 72 7.52 -1.43 -6.62
N GLU A 73 8.44 -0.83 -7.37
CA GLU A 73 9.79 -0.53 -6.89
C GLU A 73 9.73 0.61 -5.87
N TYR A 74 8.92 1.63 -6.13
CA TYR A 74 8.67 2.72 -5.19
C TYR A 74 7.94 2.24 -3.93
N LEU A 75 6.97 1.33 -4.08
CA LEU A 75 6.28 0.70 -2.96
C LEU A 75 7.27 -0.04 -2.06
N GLU A 76 8.12 -0.88 -2.65
CA GLU A 76 9.09 -1.71 -1.94
C GLU A 76 10.20 -0.87 -1.30
N THR A 77 10.85 0.03 -2.04
CA THR A 77 12.10 0.65 -1.58
C THR A 77 11.89 1.90 -0.72
N THR A 78 10.75 2.57 -0.87
CA THR A 78 10.50 3.88 -0.25
C THR A 78 9.31 3.82 0.70
N CYS A 79 8.12 3.48 0.20
CA CYS A 79 6.90 3.60 1.00
C CYS A 79 6.88 2.62 2.17
N LEU A 80 7.10 1.34 1.90
CA LEU A 80 7.09 0.32 2.94
C LEU A 80 8.31 0.40 3.86
N GLU A 81 9.47 0.84 3.37
CA GLU A 81 10.66 1.01 4.23
C GLU A 81 10.44 2.11 5.26
N ARG A 82 9.91 3.27 4.85
CA ARG A 82 9.54 4.36 5.76
C ARG A 82 8.50 3.91 6.78
N PHE A 83 7.51 3.14 6.33
CA PHE A 83 6.47 2.62 7.22
C PHE A 83 7.02 1.58 8.21
N ALA A 84 7.83 0.63 7.75
CA ALA A 84 8.49 -0.36 8.60
C ALA A 84 9.40 0.34 9.63
N ALA A 85 10.17 1.35 9.23
CA ALA A 85 10.97 2.14 10.15
C ALA A 85 10.12 2.81 11.25
N ALA A 86 8.93 3.33 10.90
CA ALA A 86 8.01 3.89 11.88
C ALA A 86 7.46 2.82 12.85
N VAL A 87 7.06 1.65 12.33
CA VAL A 87 6.60 0.52 13.16
C VAL A 87 7.71 0.07 14.11
N ARG A 88 8.95 -0.05 13.63
CA ARG A 88 10.13 -0.36 14.47
C ARG A 88 10.39 0.71 15.54
N ALA A 89 9.99 1.95 15.30
CA ALA A 89 10.07 3.04 16.28
C ALA A 89 8.90 3.05 17.29
N GLY A 90 7.97 2.10 17.19
CA GLY A 90 6.81 1.96 18.07
C GLY A 90 5.56 2.70 17.58
N TYR A 91 5.42 2.92 16.27
CA TYR A 91 4.22 3.51 15.70
C TYR A 91 3.03 2.54 15.73
N GLU A 92 1.93 2.93 16.38
CA GLU A 92 0.65 2.21 16.33
C GLU A 92 -0.15 2.58 15.08
N THR A 93 -0.58 1.58 14.32
CA THR A 93 -1.39 1.78 13.11
C THR A 93 -2.78 2.30 13.44
N GLU A 94 -3.44 2.97 12.49
CA GLU A 94 -4.85 3.38 12.67
C GLU A 94 -5.78 2.16 12.89
N PHE A 95 -5.40 0.95 12.45
CA PHE A 95 -6.14 -0.28 12.74
C PHE A 95 -6.11 -0.63 14.23
N GLN A 96 -4.92 -0.65 14.83
CA GLN A 96 -4.74 -0.89 16.26
C GLN A 96 -5.45 0.17 17.12
N LYS A 97 -5.46 1.43 16.66
CA LYS A 97 -6.18 2.53 17.32
C LYS A 97 -7.69 2.40 17.22
N LYS A 98 -8.23 2.01 16.06
CA LYS A 98 -9.68 1.82 15.85
C LYS A 98 -10.25 0.69 16.69
N GLU A 99 -9.48 -0.38 16.91
CA GLU A 99 -9.91 -1.46 17.81
C GLU A 99 -10.07 -0.99 19.26
N ARG A 100 -9.30 0.04 19.66
CA ARG A 100 -9.39 0.67 20.98
C ARG A 100 -10.50 1.71 21.11
N ASP A 101 -10.81 2.46 20.05
CA ASP A 101 -11.76 3.59 20.10
C ASP A 101 -12.95 3.39 19.12
N GLU A 102 -14.05 2.81 19.62
CA GLU A 102 -15.29 2.46 18.89
C GLU A 102 -16.00 3.65 18.19
N TYR A 103 -15.73 4.90 18.60
CA TYR A 103 -16.48 6.09 18.15
C TYR A 103 -15.81 6.88 16.99
N THR A 104 -14.61 6.51 16.58
CA THR A 104 -13.81 7.22 15.56
C THR A 104 -14.09 6.68 14.16
N LEU A 105 -15.30 6.94 13.63
CA LEU A 105 -15.75 6.45 12.31
C LEU A 105 -15.28 7.30 11.11
N ARG A 106 -14.45 8.33 11.30
CA ARG A 106 -13.93 9.10 10.16
C ARG A 106 -12.91 8.24 9.43
N LYS A 107 -13.15 7.98 8.14
CA LYS A 107 -12.12 7.47 7.22
C LYS A 107 -11.07 8.58 7.10
N SER A 108 -10.10 8.57 8.01
CA SER A 108 -8.86 9.34 7.85
C SER A 108 -8.26 8.92 6.51
N GLY A 109 -7.68 9.88 5.78
CA GLY A 109 -6.96 9.60 4.54
C GLY A 109 -5.83 8.58 4.74
N ASN A 110 -5.11 8.29 3.66
CA ASN A 110 -4.01 7.31 3.68
C ASN A 110 -3.03 7.63 4.84
N GLU A 111 -2.80 6.66 5.72
CA GLU A 111 -1.95 6.82 6.90
C GLU A 111 -0.49 7.17 6.54
N TYR A 112 -0.04 6.72 5.36
CA TYR A 112 1.29 7.02 4.83
C TYR A 112 1.52 8.51 4.57
N GLU A 113 0.45 9.31 4.40
CA GLU A 113 0.59 10.75 4.15
C GLU A 113 1.32 11.48 5.30
N LYS A 114 1.32 10.91 6.52
CA LYS A 114 2.10 11.42 7.66
C LYS A 114 3.61 11.21 7.51
N PHE A 115 4.02 10.27 6.66
CA PHE A 115 5.41 9.86 6.45
C PHE A 115 5.98 10.28 5.09
N SER A 116 5.14 10.84 4.19
CA SER A 116 5.62 11.35 2.90
C SER A 116 6.44 12.62 3.12
N GLU A 117 7.70 12.58 2.70
CA GLU A 117 8.61 13.73 2.71
C GLU A 117 8.45 14.59 1.46
N GLU A 118 7.77 14.07 0.44
CA GLU A 118 7.55 14.71 -0.84
C GLU A 118 6.43 15.75 -0.75
N THR A 119 6.70 16.98 -1.21
CA THR A 119 5.64 17.97 -1.41
C THR A 119 4.80 17.54 -2.60
N ARG A 120 3.69 16.85 -2.32
CA ARG A 120 2.68 16.54 -3.34
C ARG A 120 2.20 17.87 -3.89
N TRP A 121 2.38 18.10 -5.19
CA TRP A 121 1.92 19.34 -5.79
C TRP A 121 0.41 19.41 -5.61
N GLU A 122 -0.06 20.47 -4.95
CA GLU A 122 -1.49 20.76 -4.95
C GLU A 122 -1.93 20.82 -6.41
N PHE A 123 -2.99 20.09 -6.75
CA PHE A 123 -3.51 19.96 -8.11
C PHE A 123 -3.71 21.33 -8.80
N GLU A 124 -4.00 22.36 -7.99
CA GLU A 124 -4.15 23.74 -8.42
C GLU A 124 -2.83 24.36 -8.92
N LEU A 125 -1.70 24.09 -8.26
CA LEU A 125 -0.36 24.55 -8.66
C LEU A 125 0.11 23.89 -9.96
N TYR A 126 -0.21 22.59 -10.17
CA TYR A 126 0.12 21.90 -11.42
C TYR A 126 -0.65 22.48 -12.61
N ARG A 127 -1.94 22.80 -12.40
CA ARG A 127 -2.80 23.42 -13.42
C ARG A 127 -2.31 24.80 -13.83
N ILE A 128 -1.95 25.65 -12.85
CA ILE A 128 -1.37 26.98 -13.11
C ILE A 128 -0.10 26.86 -13.94
N LYS A 129 0.78 25.90 -13.61
CA LYS A 129 2.05 25.74 -14.33
C LYS A 129 1.89 25.25 -15.76
N LEU A 130 0.85 24.45 -16.04
CA LEU A 130 0.48 24.06 -17.39
C LEU A 130 -0.07 25.26 -18.19
N GLU A 131 -0.95 26.05 -17.58
CA GLU A 131 -1.51 27.27 -18.19
C GLU A 131 -0.45 28.36 -18.43
N GLU A 132 0.60 28.45 -17.62
CA GLU A 132 1.75 29.35 -17.82
C GLU A 132 2.72 28.87 -18.92
N SER A 133 2.61 27.62 -19.37
CA SER A 133 3.51 27.02 -20.36
C SER A 133 3.00 27.08 -21.81
N GLU A 134 1.79 27.64 -22.02
CA GLU A 134 1.21 27.97 -23.34
C GLU A 134 1.41 29.45 -23.71
#